data_AF-A0A524G7H0-F1
#
_entry.id   AF-A0A524G7H0-F1
#
_cell.length_a   1.000
_cell.length_b   1.000
_cell.length_c   1.000
_cell.angle_alpha   90.00
_cell.angle_beta   90.00
_cell.angle_gamma   90.00
#
_symmetry.space_group_name_H-M   'P 1'
#
loop_
_entity.id
_entity.type
_entity.pdbx_description
1 polymer ?
#
loop_
_entity_poly.entity_id
_entity_poly.type
_entity_poly.pdbx_seq_one_letter_code
_entity_poly.pdbx_strand_id
1 'polypeptide(L)'
;MEYYKLKESELFSFFHFTETGRRPQSRGITEICLKPGGFQEFIDISMKVDKEEGVREGVLLLDRDWIGGPMTVNPFGKDLAKSFVEAVIHPQDKEKACSIISTIWNLSGSRDETTYLHEKTDRTEEQIANLLNVYLGSEKCYSLELEKCRIIIENVEDVGRARLRIIISSLES
;
A
#
# COMPACT_ATOMS: atom_id res chain seq x y z
N MET A 1 -14.12 -5.64 4.61
CA MET A 1 -14.51 -4.89 3.39
C MET A 1 -14.88 -5.90 2.31
N GLU A 2 -15.98 -5.72 1.59
CA GLU A 2 -16.35 -6.61 0.47
C GLU A 2 -15.73 -6.10 -0.84
N TYR A 3 -15.37 -7.02 -1.73
CA TYR A 3 -14.67 -6.69 -2.97
C TYR A 3 -15.49 -5.80 -3.92
N TYR A 4 -16.81 -6.00 -3.99
CA TYR A 4 -17.66 -5.15 -4.84
C TYR A 4 -17.69 -3.69 -4.35
N LYS A 5 -17.69 -3.46 -3.03
CA LYS A 5 -17.59 -2.11 -2.44
C LYS A 5 -16.23 -1.49 -2.68
N LEU A 6 -15.16 -2.30 -2.63
CA LEU A 6 -13.81 -1.82 -2.94
C LEU A 6 -13.72 -1.28 -4.38
N LYS A 7 -14.43 -1.90 -5.34
CA LYS A 7 -14.50 -1.41 -6.72
C LYS A 7 -15.19 -0.06 -6.89
N GLU A 8 -15.96 0.39 -5.90
CA GLU A 8 -16.62 1.70 -5.89
C GLU A 8 -15.71 2.79 -5.31
N SER A 9 -14.53 2.43 -4.79
CA SER A 9 -13.58 3.38 -4.19
C SER A 9 -12.88 4.26 -5.23
N GLU A 10 -12.32 5.38 -4.76
CA GLU A 10 -11.51 6.29 -5.58
C GLU A 10 -10.32 5.59 -6.23
N LEU A 11 -9.76 4.55 -5.59
CA LEU A 11 -8.70 3.74 -6.19
C LEU A 11 -9.12 3.22 -7.56
N PHE A 12 -10.35 2.69 -7.70
CA PHE A 12 -10.81 2.12 -8.96
C PHE A 12 -11.26 3.17 -9.96
N SER A 13 -11.97 4.21 -9.50
CA SER A 13 -12.51 5.23 -10.40
C SER A 13 -11.43 6.16 -10.94
N PHE A 14 -10.45 6.55 -10.13
CA PHE A 14 -9.38 7.48 -10.51
C PHE A 14 -8.27 6.81 -11.32
N PHE A 15 -7.80 5.64 -10.90
CA PHE A 15 -6.73 4.91 -11.59
C PHE A 15 -7.25 3.94 -12.67
N HIS A 16 -8.57 3.86 -12.85
CA HIS A 16 -9.23 2.99 -13.82
C HIS A 16 -8.79 1.52 -13.73
N PHE A 17 -8.75 0.97 -12.51
CA PHE A 17 -8.36 -0.42 -12.31
C PHE A 17 -9.36 -1.37 -12.96
N THR A 18 -8.81 -2.32 -13.72
CA THR A 18 -9.57 -3.39 -14.37
C THR A 18 -9.07 -4.74 -13.91
N GLU A 19 -10.00 -5.69 -13.83
CA GLU A 19 -9.69 -7.07 -13.52
C GLU A 19 -9.09 -7.76 -14.75
N THR A 20 -7.92 -8.36 -14.57
CA THR A 20 -7.19 -9.07 -15.63
C THR A 20 -7.27 -10.58 -15.49
N GLY A 21 -7.65 -11.08 -14.30
CA GLY A 21 -7.89 -12.49 -14.09
C GLY A 21 -8.26 -12.84 -12.66
N ARG A 22 -8.75 -14.06 -12.48
CA ARG A 22 -8.98 -14.70 -11.19
C ARG A 22 -8.27 -16.04 -11.13
N ARG A 23 -7.68 -16.35 -9.98
CA ARG A 23 -7.03 -17.63 -9.72
C ARG A 23 -7.56 -18.21 -8.41
N PRO A 24 -8.15 -19.42 -8.41
CA PRO A 24 -8.51 -20.07 -7.18
C PRO A 24 -7.24 -20.42 -6.40
N GLN A 25 -7.27 -20.16 -5.09
CA GLN A 25 -6.23 -20.47 -4.14
C GLN A 25 -6.74 -21.51 -3.14
N SER A 26 -5.85 -21.98 -2.26
CA SER A 26 -6.25 -22.93 -1.21
C SER A 26 -7.30 -22.33 -0.27
N ARG A 27 -8.07 -23.22 0.41
CA ARG A 27 -9.07 -22.85 1.43
C ARG A 27 -10.25 -22.01 0.93
N GLY A 28 -10.52 -22.01 -0.37
CA GLY A 28 -11.63 -21.25 -0.96
C GLY A 28 -11.37 -19.75 -1.08
N ILE A 29 -10.11 -19.34 -1.00
CA ILE A 29 -9.68 -18.00 -1.35
C ILE A 29 -9.60 -17.90 -2.87
N THR A 30 -10.02 -16.76 -3.42
CA THR A 30 -9.78 -16.41 -4.83
C THR A 30 -8.84 -15.22 -4.86
N GLU A 31 -7.76 -15.33 -5.63
CA GLU A 31 -6.88 -14.20 -5.94
C GLU A 31 -7.37 -13.53 -7.21
N ILE A 32 -7.56 -12.22 -7.16
CA ILE A 32 -8.02 -11.38 -8.25
C ILE A 32 -6.87 -10.45 -8.64
N CYS A 33 -6.42 -10.55 -9.90
CA CYS A 33 -5.33 -9.73 -10.44
C CYS A 33 -5.90 -8.49 -11.13
N LEU A 34 -5.34 -7.33 -10.81
CA LEU A 34 -5.82 -6.02 -11.23
C LEU A 34 -4.71 -5.23 -11.91
N LYS A 35 -5.07 -4.47 -12.95
CA LYS A 35 -4.16 -3.53 -13.63
C LYS A 35 -4.81 -2.15 -13.77
N PRO A 36 -4.04 -1.07 -13.57
CA PRO A 36 -4.53 0.29 -13.76
C PRO A 36 -4.74 0.60 -15.25
N GLY A 37 -5.41 1.71 -15.56
CA GLY A 37 -5.54 2.17 -16.94
C GLY A 37 -4.21 2.57 -17.58
N GLY A 38 -3.27 3.11 -16.80
CA GLY A 38 -1.94 3.55 -17.25
C GLY A 38 -0.80 3.05 -16.36
N PHE A 39 0.44 3.07 -16.87
CA PHE A 39 1.64 2.59 -16.15
C PHE A 39 1.57 1.11 -15.72
N GLN A 40 0.88 0.28 -16.50
CA GLN A 40 0.62 -1.13 -16.22
C GLN A 40 1.91 -1.97 -16.10
N GLU A 41 3.00 -1.52 -16.72
CA GLU A 41 4.31 -2.18 -16.67
C GLU A 41 5.02 -2.02 -15.32
N PHE A 42 4.64 -1.00 -14.54
CA PHE A 42 5.25 -0.66 -13.25
C PHE A 42 4.39 -1.02 -12.05
N ILE A 43 3.09 -1.27 -12.27
CA ILE A 43 2.10 -1.43 -11.22
C ILE A 43 1.43 -2.81 -11.36
N ASP A 44 1.47 -3.58 -10.28
CA ASP A 44 0.70 -4.82 -10.14
C ASP A 44 -0.14 -4.74 -8.86
N ILE A 45 -1.44 -5.06 -8.96
CA ILE A 45 -2.30 -5.20 -7.79
C ILE A 45 -2.93 -6.58 -7.78
N SER A 46 -3.03 -7.18 -6.60
CA SER A 46 -3.83 -8.37 -6.39
C SER A 46 -4.66 -8.27 -5.11
N MET A 47 -5.87 -8.81 -5.14
CA MET A 47 -6.74 -8.94 -3.98
C MET A 47 -7.03 -10.42 -3.72
N LYS A 48 -6.86 -10.89 -2.49
CA LYS A 48 -7.35 -12.19 -2.04
C LYS A 48 -8.70 -12.00 -1.37
N VAL A 49 -9.71 -12.67 -1.91
CA VAL A 49 -11.08 -12.63 -1.40
C VAL A 49 -11.51 -14.01 -0.93
N ASP A 50 -12.35 -14.08 0.08
CA ASP A 50 -12.97 -15.34 0.53
C ASP A 50 -14.23 -15.69 -0.29
N LYS A 51 -14.92 -16.76 0.11
CA LYS A 51 -16.15 -17.25 -0.55
C LYS A 51 -17.34 -16.29 -0.43
N GLU A 52 -17.29 -15.37 0.53
CA GLU A 52 -18.31 -14.35 0.76
C GLU A 52 -17.92 -13.02 0.08
N GLU A 53 -16.89 -13.04 -0.79
CA GLU A 53 -16.31 -11.86 -1.45
C GLU A 53 -15.71 -10.84 -0.46
N GLY A 54 -15.42 -11.26 0.77
CA GLY A 54 -14.70 -10.48 1.76
C GLY A 54 -13.22 -10.36 1.40
N VAL A 55 -12.70 -9.14 1.30
CA VAL A 55 -11.27 -8.88 1.05
C VAL A 55 -10.47 -9.27 2.29
N ARG A 56 -9.63 -10.30 2.14
CA ARG A 56 -8.74 -10.80 3.20
C ARG A 56 -7.32 -10.27 3.08
N GLU A 57 -6.87 -9.97 1.87
CA GLU A 57 -5.57 -9.36 1.64
C GLU A 57 -5.58 -8.52 0.36
N GLY A 58 -4.99 -7.33 0.42
CA GLY A 58 -4.61 -6.57 -0.76
C GLY A 58 -3.09 -6.51 -0.86
N VAL A 59 -2.56 -6.66 -2.07
CA VAL A 59 -1.15 -6.47 -2.38
C VAL A 59 -1.01 -5.48 -3.52
N LEU A 60 -0.19 -4.46 -3.31
CA LEU A 60 0.27 -3.51 -4.33
C LEU A 60 1.77 -3.67 -4.52
N LEU A 61 2.20 -3.85 -5.77
CA LEU A 61 3.59 -3.89 -6.20
C LEU A 61 3.87 -2.71 -7.12
N LEU A 62 4.90 -1.94 -6.80
CA LEU A 62 5.34 -0.78 -7.55
C LEU A 62 6.81 -0.94 -7.95
N ASP A 63 7.13 -0.71 -9.22
CA ASP A 63 8.51 -0.73 -9.72
C ASP A 63 9.38 0.35 -9.08
N ARG A 64 10.58 -0.04 -8.62
CA ARG A 64 11.47 0.86 -7.89
C ARG A 64 12.00 1.99 -8.76
N ASP A 65 12.39 1.67 -9.98
CA ASP A 65 12.95 2.66 -10.90
C ASP A 65 11.88 3.68 -11.31
N TRP A 66 10.60 3.28 -11.25
CA TRP A 66 9.47 4.16 -11.55
C TRP A 66 9.02 5.02 -10.37
N ILE A 67 8.93 4.49 -9.14
CA ILE A 67 8.54 5.31 -7.98
C ILE A 67 9.69 6.16 -7.45
N GLY A 68 10.93 5.73 -7.72
CA GLY A 68 12.16 6.42 -7.36
C GLY A 68 12.61 6.17 -5.92
N GLY A 69 13.40 7.10 -5.39
CA GLY A 69 14.11 6.98 -4.12
C GLY A 69 14.37 8.35 -3.47
N PRO A 70 15.37 8.49 -2.59
CA PRO A 70 15.54 9.69 -1.75
C PRO A 70 15.64 11.01 -2.53
N MET A 71 16.18 10.96 -3.75
CA MET A 71 16.42 12.13 -4.60
C MET A 71 15.27 12.46 -5.55
N THR A 72 14.47 11.47 -5.92
CA THR A 72 13.41 11.60 -6.93
C THR A 72 12.26 10.70 -6.50
N VAL A 73 11.13 11.28 -6.10
CA VAL A 73 9.94 10.50 -5.75
C VAL A 73 8.85 10.84 -6.75
N ASN A 74 8.29 9.82 -7.40
CA ASN A 74 7.21 9.98 -8.36
C ASN A 74 5.90 10.32 -7.62
N PRO A 75 5.29 11.50 -7.85
CA PRO A 75 4.05 11.88 -7.20
C PRO A 75 2.90 10.90 -7.45
N PHE A 76 2.84 10.29 -8.64
CA PHE A 76 1.82 9.29 -8.97
C PHE A 76 1.98 8.00 -8.15
N GLY A 77 3.22 7.57 -7.91
CA GLY A 77 3.50 6.41 -7.08
C GLY A 77 3.07 6.62 -5.63
N LYS A 78 3.27 7.84 -5.10
CA LYS A 78 2.81 8.23 -3.76
C LYS A 78 1.30 8.24 -3.66
N ASP A 79 0.64 8.90 -4.62
CA ASP A 79 -0.81 9.03 -4.62
C ASP A 79 -1.49 7.66 -4.73
N LEU A 80 -0.99 6.80 -5.62
CA LEU A 80 -1.47 5.42 -5.75
C LEU A 80 -1.28 4.61 -4.46
N ALA A 81 -0.09 4.65 -3.86
CA ALA A 81 0.19 3.94 -2.61
C ALA A 81 -0.75 4.41 -1.48
N LYS A 82 -0.97 5.71 -1.38
CA LYS A 82 -1.90 6.33 -0.42
C LYS A 82 -3.34 5.85 -0.67
N SER A 83 -3.86 6.02 -1.88
CA SER A 83 -5.22 5.61 -2.24
C SER A 83 -5.44 4.10 -2.05
N PHE A 84 -4.42 3.29 -2.30
CA PHE A 84 -4.47 1.86 -2.05
C PHE A 84 -4.63 1.55 -0.56
N VAL A 85 -3.80 2.15 0.29
CA VAL A 85 -3.90 1.96 1.76
C VAL A 85 -5.28 2.40 2.25
N GLU A 86 -5.74 3.57 1.81
CA GLU A 86 -7.02 4.14 2.22
C GLU A 86 -8.24 3.30 1.80
N ALA A 87 -8.17 2.68 0.61
CA ALA A 87 -9.25 1.86 0.07
C ALA A 87 -9.34 0.47 0.73
N VAL A 88 -8.20 -0.16 1.00
CA VAL A 88 -8.15 -1.56 1.46
C VAL A 88 -8.21 -1.70 2.98
N ILE A 89 -7.76 -0.69 3.73
CA ILE A 89 -7.73 -0.76 5.20
C ILE A 89 -9.12 -0.97 5.80
N HIS A 90 -9.20 -1.74 6.89
CA HIS A 90 -10.45 -1.94 7.60
C HIS A 90 -11.01 -0.61 8.11
N PRO A 91 -12.32 -0.33 7.99
CA PRO A 91 -12.91 0.95 8.41
C PRO A 91 -12.59 1.36 9.85
N GLN A 92 -12.51 0.41 10.78
CA GLN A 92 -12.17 0.67 12.20
C GLN A 92 -10.71 1.07 12.41
N ASP A 93 -9.82 0.70 11.50
CA ASP A 93 -8.39 1.00 11.58
C ASP A 93 -8.02 2.31 10.85
N LYS A 94 -8.97 2.94 10.15
CA LYS A 94 -8.72 4.14 9.33
C LYS A 94 -8.06 5.27 10.12
N GLU A 95 -8.56 5.59 11.31
CA GLU A 95 -8.02 6.68 12.13
C GLU A 95 -6.56 6.42 12.52
N LYS A 96 -6.22 5.18 12.89
CA LYS A 96 -4.84 4.79 13.22
C LYS A 96 -3.93 4.73 11.98
N ALA A 97 -4.49 4.35 10.84
CA ALA A 97 -3.78 4.30 9.55
C ALA A 97 -3.54 5.68 8.92
N CYS A 98 -4.22 6.74 9.39
CA CYS A 98 -4.02 8.11 8.91
C CYS A 98 -2.56 8.59 8.97
N SER A 99 -1.79 8.12 9.97
CA SER A 99 -0.37 8.45 10.10
C SER A 99 0.45 7.90 8.92
N ILE A 100 0.17 6.68 8.48
CA ILE A 100 0.81 6.06 7.30
C ILE A 100 0.43 6.82 6.03
N ILE A 101 -0.87 7.06 5.83
CA ILE A 101 -1.41 7.80 4.66
C ILE A 101 -0.75 9.18 4.55
N SER A 102 -0.70 9.91 5.67
CA SER A 102 -0.08 11.25 5.72
C SER A 102 1.42 11.18 5.49
N THR A 103 2.11 10.17 6.02
CA THR A 103 3.55 9.99 5.82
C THR A 103 3.88 9.72 4.36
N ILE A 104 3.16 8.81 3.71
CA ILE A 104 3.33 8.52 2.27
C ILE A 104 3.03 9.78 1.45
N TRP A 105 1.99 10.53 1.80
CA TRP A 105 1.62 11.75 1.06
C TRP A 105 2.64 12.88 1.22
N ASN A 106 3.21 13.05 2.41
CA ASN A 106 4.15 14.13 2.71
C ASN A 106 5.61 13.79 2.34
N LEU A 107 5.85 12.68 1.64
CA LEU A 107 7.17 12.33 1.09
C LEU A 107 7.66 13.38 0.08
N SER A 108 8.38 14.37 0.54
CA SER A 108 9.13 15.28 -0.32
C SER A 108 10.54 14.70 -0.46
N GLY A 109 10.98 14.39 -1.68
CA GLY A 109 12.41 14.11 -1.92
C GLY A 109 13.24 15.27 -1.36
N SER A 110 14.41 14.99 -0.77
CA SER A 110 15.25 15.77 0.18
C SER A 110 15.34 17.32 0.09
N ARG A 111 14.26 18.04 -0.19
CA ARG A 111 14.19 19.49 -0.41
C ARG A 111 13.18 20.20 0.46
N ASP A 112 12.32 19.49 1.19
CA ASP A 112 11.38 20.08 2.14
C ASP A 112 11.34 19.25 3.43
N GLU A 113 12.32 19.46 4.30
CA GLU A 113 12.19 19.14 5.72
C GLU A 113 11.28 20.19 6.36
N THR A 114 9.97 19.93 6.42
CA THR A 114 9.08 20.72 7.28
C THR A 114 8.86 20.01 8.60
N THR A 115 9.39 20.66 9.63
CA THR A 115 9.36 20.34 11.06
C THR A 115 7.94 20.16 11.57
N TYR A 116 7.55 18.93 11.91
CA TYR A 116 6.40 18.67 12.78
C TYR A 116 6.89 18.38 14.20
N LEU A 117 7.12 19.44 14.98
CA LEU A 117 7.32 19.36 16.43
C LEU A 117 5.95 19.28 17.11
N HIS A 118 5.58 18.11 17.63
CA HIS A 118 4.63 18.02 18.74
C HIS A 118 4.98 16.87 19.69
N GLU A 119 5.19 17.26 20.95
CA GLU A 119 5.62 16.45 22.09
C GLU A 119 4.72 15.22 22.33
N LYS A 120 5.17 14.05 21.83
CA LYS A 120 4.82 12.70 22.32
C LYS A 120 5.67 11.62 21.59
N THR A 121 6.94 11.95 21.36
CA THR A 121 7.60 11.64 20.10
C THR A 121 8.96 10.97 20.31
N ASP A 122 8.95 9.66 20.54
CA ASP A 122 10.13 8.83 20.25
C ASP A 122 9.72 7.65 19.37
N ARG A 123 8.77 6.84 19.83
CA ARG A 123 8.30 5.66 19.07
C ARG A 123 7.56 6.01 17.78
N THR A 124 6.73 7.05 17.79
CA THR A 124 5.96 7.44 16.60
C THR A 124 6.88 8.03 15.53
N GLU A 125 7.87 8.81 15.93
CA GLU A 125 8.87 9.38 15.01
C GLU A 125 9.76 8.28 14.42
N GLU A 126 10.21 7.33 15.23
CA GLU A 126 11.00 6.19 14.75
C GLU A 126 10.21 5.32 13.76
N GLN A 127 8.92 5.09 14.02
CA GLN A 127 8.04 4.37 13.08
C GLN A 127 7.81 5.14 11.77
N ILE A 128 7.64 6.46 11.83
CA ILE A 128 7.50 7.32 10.66
C ILE A 128 8.81 7.32 9.86
N ALA A 129 9.96 7.51 10.51
CA ALA A 129 11.27 7.48 9.87
C ALA A 129 11.55 6.13 9.21
N ASN A 130 11.22 5.03 9.87
CA ASN A 130 11.36 3.69 9.30
C ASN A 130 10.48 3.54 8.04
N LEU A 131 9.20 3.89 8.13
CA LEU A 131 8.27 3.85 6.98
C LEU A 131 8.81 4.68 5.79
N LEU A 132 9.27 5.90 6.06
CA LEU A 132 9.87 6.78 5.04
C LEU A 132 11.08 6.11 4.39
N ASN A 133 12.00 5.57 5.19
CA ASN A 133 13.21 4.93 4.69
C ASN A 133 12.89 3.67 3.87
N VAL A 134 11.86 2.91 4.24
CA VAL A 134 11.43 1.75 3.44
C VAL A 134 10.82 2.21 2.12
N TYR A 135 9.95 3.22 2.15
CA TYR A 135 9.36 3.75 0.92
C TYR A 135 10.43 4.30 -0.03
N LEU A 136 11.44 4.99 0.50
CA LEU A 136 12.56 5.53 -0.28
C LEU A 136 13.60 4.47 -0.69
N GLY A 137 13.49 3.23 -0.20
CA GLY A 137 14.37 2.12 -0.56
C GLY A 137 15.65 2.00 0.27
N SER A 138 15.82 2.82 1.32
CA SER A 138 16.95 2.77 2.24
C SER A 138 16.85 1.66 3.29
N GLU A 139 15.62 1.30 3.67
CA GLU A 139 15.32 0.22 4.63
C GLU A 139 14.56 -0.92 3.98
N LYS A 140 14.67 -2.13 4.53
CA LYS A 140 14.08 -3.32 3.86
C LYS A 140 12.59 -3.48 4.08
N CYS A 141 12.11 -3.26 5.31
CA CYS A 141 10.77 -3.64 5.70
C CYS A 141 10.26 -2.78 6.85
N TYR A 142 8.98 -2.42 6.76
CA TYR A 142 8.17 -1.79 7.79
C TYR A 142 6.94 -2.66 8.03
N SER A 143 6.52 -2.82 9.29
CA SER A 143 5.32 -3.56 9.64
C SER A 143 4.58 -2.81 10.73
N LEU A 144 3.28 -2.63 10.55
CA LEU A 144 2.37 -2.11 11.56
C LEU A 144 1.20 -3.07 11.73
N GLU A 145 1.04 -3.58 12.94
CA GLU A 145 -0.14 -4.33 13.33
C GLU A 145 -1.14 -3.35 13.96
N LEU A 146 -2.37 -3.36 13.43
CA LEU A 146 -3.50 -2.60 13.93
C LEU A 146 -4.49 -3.55 14.57
N GLU A 147 -5.71 -3.09 14.83
CA GLU A 147 -6.69 -3.89 15.54
C GLU A 147 -7.32 -4.96 14.66
N LYS A 148 -7.59 -4.63 13.39
CA LYS A 148 -8.26 -5.50 12.42
C LYS A 148 -7.40 -5.86 11.23
N CYS A 149 -6.34 -5.10 10.98
CA CYS A 149 -5.44 -5.31 9.86
C CYS A 149 -3.98 -5.31 10.28
N ARG A 150 -3.14 -5.89 9.44
CA ARG A 150 -1.70 -5.70 9.45
C ARG A 150 -1.28 -5.08 8.13
N ILE A 151 -0.44 -4.05 8.20
CA ILE A 151 0.18 -3.39 7.06
C ILE A 151 1.65 -3.78 7.04
N ILE A 152 2.13 -4.28 5.90
CA ILE A 152 3.54 -4.56 5.65
C ILE A 152 3.95 -3.76 4.42
N ILE A 153 5.07 -3.05 4.52
CA ILE A 153 5.67 -2.33 3.40
C ILE A 153 7.11 -2.81 3.30
N GLU A 154 7.55 -3.27 2.15
CA GLU A 154 8.87 -3.87 2.01
C GLU A 154 9.45 -3.72 0.60
N ASN A 155 10.77 -3.68 0.54
CA ASN A 155 11.54 -3.72 -0.69
C ASN A 155 11.86 -5.17 -1.03
N VAL A 156 11.35 -5.64 -2.17
CA VAL A 156 11.50 -7.03 -2.62
C VAL A 156 12.10 -7.09 -4.01
N GLU A 157 12.70 -8.22 -4.34
CA GLU A 157 13.01 -8.58 -5.72
C GLU A 157 11.92 -9.53 -6.22
N ASP A 158 11.20 -9.10 -7.26
CA ASP A 158 10.14 -9.88 -7.89
C ASP A 158 10.45 -10.06 -9.37
N VAL A 159 10.64 -11.32 -9.78
CA VAL A 159 11.02 -11.70 -11.16
C VAL A 159 12.23 -10.89 -11.68
N GLY A 160 13.24 -10.68 -10.83
CA GLY A 160 14.47 -9.95 -11.17
C GLY A 160 14.33 -8.42 -11.20
N ARG A 161 13.21 -7.86 -10.72
CA ARG A 161 13.01 -6.41 -10.60
C ARG A 161 12.89 -6.00 -9.14
N ALA A 162 13.52 -4.87 -8.79
CA ALA A 162 13.33 -4.25 -7.48
C ALA A 162 11.93 -3.60 -7.41
N ARG A 163 11.14 -3.94 -6.38
CA ARG A 163 9.75 -3.51 -6.23
C ARG A 163 9.47 -3.05 -4.79
N LEU A 164 8.56 -2.08 -4.63
CA LEU A 164 7.88 -1.82 -3.36
C LEU A 164 6.68 -2.73 -3.28
N ARG A 165 6.59 -3.51 -2.22
CA ARG A 165 5.41 -4.30 -1.92
C ARG A 165 4.71 -3.70 -0.71
N ILE A 166 3.43 -3.37 -0.88
CA ILE A 166 2.54 -2.93 0.19
C ILE A 166 1.48 -4.02 0.34
N ILE A 167 1.40 -4.64 1.52
CA ILE A 167 0.44 -5.69 1.86
C ILE A 167 -0.45 -5.17 2.97
N ILE A 168 -1.75 -5.35 2.82
CA ILE A 168 -2.74 -5.13 3.87
C ILE A 168 -3.52 -6.42 4.04
N SER A 169 -3.32 -7.11 5.16
CA SER A 169 -4.00 -8.37 5.47
C SER A 169 -4.98 -8.17 6.61
N SER A 170 -6.16 -8.78 6.51
CA SER A 170 -7.11 -8.87 7.62
C SER A 170 -6.55 -9.81 8.70
N LEU A 171 -6.70 -9.40 9.96
CA LEU A 171 -6.42 -10.23 11.14
C LEU A 171 -7.65 -11.03 11.58
N GLU A 172 -8.82 -10.73 11.00
CA GLU A 172 -10.03 -11.49 11.26
C GLU A 172 -9.98 -12.81 10.50
N SER A 173 -10.16 -13.90 11.27
CA SER A 173 -10.24 -15.27 10.79
C SER A 173 -11.48 -15.60 9.96
#